data_AF-A0AAV0U5Z8-F1
#
_entry.id   AF-A0AAV0U5Z8-F1
#
_cell.length_a   1.000
_cell.length_b   1.000
_cell.length_c   1.000
_cell.angle_alpha   90.00
_cell.angle_beta   90.00
_cell.angle_gamma   90.00
#
_symmetry.space_group_name_H-M   'P 1'
#
loop_
_entity.id
_entity.type
_entity.pdbx_description
1 polymer ?
#
loop_
_entity_poly.entity_id
_entity_poly.type
_entity_poly.pdbx_seq_one_letter_code
_entity_poly.pdbx_strand_id
1 'polypeptide(L)'
;MRRVQTQLRPRYARLALALALLYCAQKTFGRSLLAALIRRYFLRSGETPKLVYRATPTNTTLLALCPALTKHKYYPPRLLFNGHLQTVRFAYDDRGPKIRYRRQLLKLPDDGVVSLDWALLPDRNDPSTTLTEERPPLLGCPRDATGTAQLFCSAYTDDLRFVLHQLREQFDFAREAFIGAGFSMGSNVLVKYLGEDGSRTPLTGAISIGNPFDLTICSANFGDSLLHRMTYDKALNNNLRELFFDKCNAAEQFRNHPDVDLEVLKATRTVRDFDDTLTKHVFHYDTVDDYYSDAGSVKKLGGVRVPLLCINAEDDPISVSRALPTVDAVEANPYVILCTTKSGGHLAFYESSLKSVYDRESNMWTAYPIAEFAEAVRLSRIAGQVERCPRDGAAAISDRRSRL
;
A
#
# COMPACT_ATOMS: atom_id res chain seq x y z
N MET A 1 66.55 -44.54 -34.83
CA MET A 1 65.46 -43.96 -35.66
C MET A 1 65.13 -42.56 -35.17
N ARG A 2 64.82 -41.64 -36.09
CA ARG A 2 64.88 -40.18 -35.98
C ARG A 2 63.86 -39.54 -35.01
N ARG A 3 64.31 -38.39 -34.46
CA ARG A 3 63.57 -37.28 -33.83
C ARG A 3 62.18 -37.01 -34.40
N VAL A 4 61.16 -36.88 -33.55
CA VAL A 4 60.12 -35.81 -33.58
C VAL A 4 59.62 -35.63 -32.14
N GLN A 5 59.35 -34.39 -31.73
CA GLN A 5 58.82 -33.88 -30.42
C GLN A 5 59.92 -33.12 -29.64
N THR A 6 59.78 -31.85 -29.26
CA THR A 6 58.62 -30.95 -29.22
C THR A 6 59.15 -29.50 -29.11
N GLN A 7 59.24 -28.77 -30.24
CA GLN A 7 59.45 -27.31 -30.23
C GLN A 7 58.16 -26.51 -29.97
N LEU A 8 57.06 -27.19 -29.62
CA LEU A 8 55.72 -26.62 -29.49
C LEU A 8 55.44 -25.96 -28.12
N ARG A 9 56.20 -26.27 -27.06
CA ARG A 9 55.91 -25.83 -25.68
C ARG A 9 55.92 -24.30 -25.41
N PRO A 10 56.84 -23.48 -25.95
CA PRO A 10 56.90 -22.06 -25.57
C PRO A 10 55.80 -21.21 -26.23
N ARG A 11 55.25 -21.63 -27.39
CA ARG A 11 54.16 -20.90 -28.07
C ARG A 11 52.81 -21.08 -27.38
N TYR A 12 52.51 -22.29 -26.89
CA TYR A 12 51.28 -22.54 -26.12
C TYR A 12 51.30 -21.89 -24.73
N ALA A 13 52.47 -21.81 -24.07
CA ALA A 13 52.60 -21.13 -22.78
C ALA A 13 52.31 -19.62 -22.88
N ARG A 14 52.79 -18.95 -23.94
CA ARG A 14 52.51 -17.52 -24.19
C ARG A 14 51.04 -17.27 -24.54
N LEU A 15 50.41 -18.16 -25.30
CA LEU A 15 48.98 -18.07 -25.62
C LEU A 15 48.10 -18.29 -24.37
N ALA A 16 48.44 -19.27 -23.53
CA ALA A 16 47.72 -19.52 -22.28
C ALA A 16 47.84 -18.34 -21.29
N LEU A 17 49.02 -17.73 -21.17
CA LEU A 17 49.22 -16.54 -20.36
C LEU A 17 48.45 -15.33 -20.92
N ALA A 18 48.45 -15.14 -22.24
CA ALA A 18 47.68 -14.07 -22.88
C ALA A 18 46.17 -14.25 -22.68
N LEU A 19 45.64 -15.46 -22.79
CA LEU A 19 44.23 -15.78 -22.52
C LEU A 19 43.88 -15.61 -21.04
N ALA A 20 44.78 -15.99 -20.12
CA ALA A 20 44.60 -15.76 -18.69
C ALA A 20 44.61 -14.27 -18.35
N LEU A 21 45.50 -13.48 -18.95
CA LEU A 21 45.54 -12.02 -18.79
C LEU A 21 44.30 -11.35 -19.41
N LEU A 22 43.83 -11.80 -20.57
CA LEU A 22 42.58 -11.34 -21.19
C LEU A 22 41.37 -11.69 -20.34
N TYR A 23 41.30 -12.89 -19.77
CA TYR A 23 40.25 -13.31 -18.85
C TYR A 23 40.29 -12.51 -17.53
N CYS A 24 41.49 -12.32 -16.96
CA CYS A 24 41.69 -11.47 -15.78
C CYS A 24 41.33 -10.02 -16.06
N ALA A 25 41.70 -9.48 -17.23
CA ALA A 25 41.36 -8.14 -17.68
C ALA A 25 39.84 -8.02 -17.93
N GLN A 26 39.18 -8.97 -18.59
CA GLN A 26 37.72 -9.01 -18.71
C GLN A 26 37.04 -9.08 -17.35
N LYS A 27 37.56 -9.86 -16.40
CA LYS A 27 37.01 -9.92 -15.04
C LYS A 27 37.23 -8.62 -14.27
N THR A 28 38.40 -8.00 -14.35
CA THR A 28 38.73 -6.77 -13.61
C THR A 28 38.17 -5.53 -14.27
N PHE A 29 38.43 -5.29 -15.56
CA PHE A 29 37.81 -4.20 -16.33
C PHE A 29 36.30 -4.39 -16.46
N GLY A 30 35.79 -5.61 -16.63
CA GLY A 30 34.36 -5.88 -16.65
C GLY A 30 33.68 -5.59 -15.31
N ARG A 31 34.32 -5.92 -14.18
CA ARG A 31 33.83 -5.53 -12.85
C ARG A 31 33.90 -4.02 -12.62
N SER A 32 34.98 -3.35 -13.02
CA SER A 32 35.13 -1.90 -12.90
C SER A 32 34.14 -1.14 -13.80
N LEU A 33 33.93 -1.63 -15.04
CA LEU A 33 32.93 -1.08 -15.96
C LEU A 33 31.51 -1.32 -15.45
N LEU A 34 31.21 -2.53 -14.97
CA LEU A 34 29.92 -2.83 -14.36
C LEU A 34 29.67 -1.97 -13.11
N ALA A 35 30.67 -1.82 -12.23
CA ALA A 35 30.58 -0.93 -11.07
C ALA A 35 30.39 0.54 -11.48
N ALA A 36 31.06 1.00 -12.53
CA ALA A 36 30.89 2.34 -13.09
C ALA A 36 29.48 2.54 -13.69
N LEU A 37 28.95 1.56 -14.43
CA LEU A 37 27.58 1.57 -14.95
C LEU A 37 26.54 1.53 -13.82
N ILE A 38 26.80 0.72 -12.78
CA ILE A 38 25.96 0.63 -11.59
C ILE A 38 25.91 2.00 -10.89
N ARG A 39 27.08 2.60 -10.63
CA ARG A 39 27.20 3.90 -10.00
C ARG A 39 26.56 5.01 -10.84
N ARG A 40 26.78 4.99 -12.15
CA ARG A 40 26.17 5.94 -13.10
C ARG A 40 24.66 5.82 -13.13
N TYR A 41 24.11 4.62 -13.01
CA TYR A 41 22.67 4.42 -12.86
C TYR A 41 22.15 5.07 -11.58
N PHE A 42 22.70 4.72 -10.41
CA PHE A 42 22.23 5.29 -9.14
C PHE A 42 22.33 6.82 -9.11
N LEU A 43 23.39 7.40 -9.69
CA LEU A 43 23.50 8.86 -9.83
C LEU A 43 22.40 9.50 -10.69
N ARG A 44 21.80 8.75 -11.63
CA ARG A 44 20.78 9.23 -12.56
C ARG A 44 19.34 8.84 -12.18
N SER A 45 19.17 7.70 -11.53
CA SER A 45 17.86 7.12 -11.20
C SER A 45 17.35 7.50 -9.82
N GLY A 46 18.20 8.09 -8.96
CA GLY A 46 17.78 8.55 -7.64
C GLY A 46 16.77 9.68 -7.77
N GLU A 47 15.54 9.41 -7.35
CA GLU A 47 14.42 10.34 -7.35
C GLU A 47 14.20 10.86 -5.93
N THR A 48 14.12 12.18 -5.78
CA THR A 48 13.61 12.77 -4.55
C THR A 48 12.08 12.85 -4.70
N PRO A 49 11.30 12.27 -3.77
CA PRO A 49 9.85 12.38 -3.83
C PRO A 49 9.40 13.84 -3.88
N LYS A 50 8.40 14.14 -4.70
CA LYS A 50 7.79 15.46 -4.78
C LYS A 50 6.72 15.56 -3.70
N LEU A 51 6.82 16.59 -2.86
CA LEU A 51 5.83 16.87 -1.82
C LEU A 51 4.98 18.08 -2.22
N VAL A 52 3.67 17.95 -2.07
CA VAL A 52 2.68 19.01 -2.21
C VAL A 52 1.90 19.07 -0.91
N TYR A 53 1.94 20.21 -0.24
CA TYR A 53 1.28 20.42 1.04
C TYR A 53 1.29 21.90 1.39
N ARG A 54 0.32 22.31 2.21
CA ARG A 54 0.34 23.65 2.82
C ARG A 54 1.37 23.68 3.95
N ALA A 55 2.28 24.63 3.91
CA ALA A 55 3.21 24.88 5.01
C ALA A 55 2.46 25.30 6.28
N THR A 56 2.48 24.43 7.29
CA THR A 56 1.95 24.66 8.63
C THR A 56 2.96 24.18 9.66
N PRO A 57 2.97 24.71 10.89
CA PRO A 57 3.88 24.21 11.93
C PRO A 57 3.78 22.69 12.11
N THR A 58 2.56 22.14 12.08
CA THR A 58 2.32 20.70 12.16
C THR A 58 2.97 19.93 11.01
N ASN A 59 2.73 20.32 9.75
CA ASN A 59 3.30 19.61 8.60
C ASN A 59 4.82 19.71 8.56
N THR A 60 5.38 20.88 8.90
CA THR A 60 6.82 21.07 8.98
C THR A 60 7.46 20.17 10.04
N THR A 61 6.85 20.06 11.22
CA THR A 61 7.35 19.16 12.28
C THR A 61 7.25 17.70 11.89
N LEU A 62 6.12 17.27 11.30
CA LEU A 62 5.95 15.88 10.84
C LEU A 62 6.99 15.53 9.77
N LEU A 63 7.16 16.38 8.76
CA LEU A 63 8.11 16.15 7.66
C LEU A 63 9.57 16.19 8.12
N ALA A 64 9.91 16.97 9.15
CA ALA A 64 11.25 16.98 9.73
C ALA A 64 11.66 15.61 10.32
N LEU A 65 10.67 14.83 10.77
CA LEU A 65 10.84 13.47 11.30
C LEU A 65 10.75 12.38 10.22
N CYS A 66 10.52 12.75 8.95
CA CYS A 66 10.39 11.82 7.83
C CYS A 66 11.54 11.99 6.81
N PRO A 67 12.77 11.52 7.13
CA PRO A 67 13.90 11.62 6.20
C PRO A 67 13.69 10.85 4.89
N ALA A 68 12.89 9.78 4.85
CA ALA A 68 12.57 9.07 3.60
C ALA A 68 11.82 9.97 2.60
N LEU A 69 11.00 10.91 3.09
CA LEU A 69 10.26 11.87 2.26
C LEU A 69 11.08 13.12 1.91
N THR A 70 11.96 13.56 2.81
CA THR A 70 12.58 14.90 2.72
C THR A 70 14.06 14.92 2.38
N LYS A 71 14.80 13.85 2.70
CA LYS A 71 16.27 13.81 2.62
C LYS A 71 16.78 12.68 1.72
N HIS A 72 16.15 11.51 1.80
CA HIS A 72 16.59 10.33 1.08
C HIS A 72 16.04 10.34 -0.35
N LYS A 73 16.78 9.67 -1.23
CA LYS A 73 16.34 9.42 -2.60
C LYS A 73 15.77 8.02 -2.67
N TYR A 74 14.66 7.89 -3.38
CA TYR A 74 14.12 6.63 -3.82
C TYR A 74 14.87 6.17 -5.09
N TYR A 75 15.23 4.90 -5.15
CA TYR A 75 15.92 4.32 -6.31
C TYR A 75 15.09 3.16 -6.87
N PRO A 76 14.32 3.37 -7.95
CA PRO A 76 13.57 2.28 -8.57
C PRO A 76 14.52 1.20 -9.11
N PRO A 77 14.04 -0.02 -9.43
CA PRO A 77 14.90 -1.08 -9.94
C PRO A 77 15.16 -0.97 -11.43
N ARG A 78 16.40 -1.29 -11.85
CA ARG A 78 16.80 -1.23 -13.27
C ARG A 78 15.93 -2.07 -14.19
N LEU A 79 15.59 -3.27 -13.76
CA LEU A 79 14.85 -4.23 -14.58
C LEU A 79 13.34 -3.98 -14.53
N LEU A 80 12.85 -3.30 -13.49
CA LEU A 80 11.45 -2.89 -13.35
C LEU A 80 11.33 -1.41 -13.69
N PHE A 81 11.76 -1.07 -14.90
CA PHE A 81 11.97 0.31 -15.35
C PHE A 81 10.69 1.09 -15.69
N ASN A 82 9.50 0.47 -15.52
CA ASN A 82 8.21 1.13 -15.66
C ASN A 82 7.19 0.56 -14.67
N GLY A 83 6.13 1.34 -14.42
CA GLY A 83 5.09 1.00 -13.47
C GLY A 83 4.30 -0.25 -13.81
N HIS A 84 4.13 -0.61 -15.09
CA HIS A 84 3.47 -1.86 -15.47
C HIS A 84 4.26 -3.09 -14.98
N LEU A 85 5.57 -3.13 -15.26
CA LEU A 85 6.44 -4.23 -14.82
C LEU A 85 6.51 -4.34 -13.30
N GLN A 86 6.58 -3.20 -12.60
CA GLN A 86 6.55 -3.16 -11.14
C GLN A 86 5.22 -3.71 -10.60
N THR A 87 4.09 -3.28 -11.16
CA THR A 87 2.75 -3.72 -10.75
C THR A 87 2.54 -5.21 -11.00
N VAL A 88 2.93 -5.70 -12.19
CA VAL A 88 2.83 -7.13 -12.52
C VAL A 88 3.73 -7.94 -11.60
N ARG A 89 4.96 -7.49 -11.34
CA ARG A 89 5.86 -8.17 -10.41
C ARG A 89 5.26 -8.25 -9.01
N PHE A 90 4.69 -7.15 -8.51
CA PHE A 90 4.08 -7.07 -7.19
C PHE A 90 2.89 -8.03 -7.04
N ALA A 91 2.05 -8.17 -8.07
CA ALA A 91 0.89 -9.07 -8.05
C ALA A 91 1.27 -10.56 -7.82
N TYR A 92 2.50 -10.95 -8.15
CA TYR A 92 3.02 -12.31 -7.96
C TYR A 92 4.17 -12.37 -6.93
N ASP A 93 4.42 -11.30 -6.20
CA ASP A 93 5.50 -11.27 -5.22
C ASP A 93 5.00 -11.76 -3.86
N ASP A 94 5.47 -12.94 -3.45
CA ASP A 94 5.19 -13.55 -2.15
C ASP A 94 6.32 -13.29 -1.13
N ARG A 95 7.32 -12.49 -1.51
CA ARG A 95 8.46 -12.13 -0.65
C ARG A 95 8.05 -11.02 0.29
N GLY A 96 7.69 -11.41 1.51
CA GLY A 96 7.46 -10.50 2.63
C GLY A 96 7.76 -11.20 3.95
N PRO A 97 7.87 -10.44 5.05
CA PRO A 97 8.02 -11.03 6.38
C PRO A 97 6.82 -11.94 6.66
N LYS A 98 7.09 -13.15 7.16
CA LYS A 98 6.03 -14.06 7.62
C LYS A 98 5.52 -13.53 8.97
N ILE A 99 4.36 -12.89 8.94
CA ILE A 99 3.68 -12.35 10.12
C ILE A 99 2.57 -13.32 10.52
N ARG A 100 2.47 -13.63 11.81
CA ARG A 100 1.39 -14.44 12.37
C ARG A 100 0.21 -13.54 12.71
N TYR A 101 -1.02 -14.01 12.47
CA TYR A 101 -2.23 -13.24 12.75
C TYR A 101 -3.20 -14.05 13.60
N ARG A 102 -3.93 -13.38 14.49
CA ARG A 102 -5.14 -13.91 15.12
C ARG A 102 -6.35 -13.21 14.50
N ARG A 103 -7.25 -13.97 13.87
CA ARG A 103 -8.48 -13.41 13.31
C ARG A 103 -9.58 -13.30 14.37
N GLN A 104 -10.25 -12.17 14.38
CA GLN A 104 -11.51 -11.92 15.08
C GLN A 104 -12.56 -11.54 14.03
N LEU A 105 -13.70 -12.22 14.03
CA LEU A 105 -14.83 -11.86 13.18
C LEU A 105 -15.77 -10.95 13.96
N LEU A 106 -16.09 -9.80 13.38
CA LEU A 106 -17.08 -8.87 13.90
C LEU A 106 -18.34 -8.97 13.04
N LYS A 107 -19.48 -9.20 13.68
CA LYS A 107 -20.78 -9.19 13.01
C LYS A 107 -21.31 -7.76 12.97
N LEU A 108 -21.68 -7.30 11.79
CA LEU A 108 -22.26 -5.99 11.55
C LEU A 108 -23.78 -5.99 11.79
N PRO A 109 -24.41 -4.83 12.01
CA PRO A 109 -25.86 -4.72 12.19
C PRO A 109 -26.70 -5.20 10.99
N ASP A 110 -26.12 -5.21 9.78
CA ASP A 110 -26.74 -5.66 8.53
C ASP A 110 -26.47 -7.14 8.23
N ASP A 111 -26.05 -7.92 9.24
CA ASP A 111 -25.59 -9.31 9.12
C ASP A 111 -24.31 -9.51 8.28
N GLY A 112 -23.67 -8.43 7.83
CA GLY A 112 -22.35 -8.45 7.26
C GLY A 112 -21.28 -8.87 8.27
N VAL A 113 -20.08 -9.18 7.77
CA VAL A 113 -18.95 -9.56 8.62
C VAL A 113 -17.69 -8.83 8.20
N VAL A 114 -17.04 -8.23 9.19
CA VAL A 114 -15.69 -7.69 9.07
C VAL A 114 -14.73 -8.61 9.80
N SER A 115 -13.62 -8.95 9.15
CA SER A 115 -12.52 -9.66 9.80
C SER A 115 -11.46 -8.67 10.29
N LEU A 116 -11.11 -8.77 11.57
CA LEU A 116 -9.95 -8.10 12.17
C LEU A 116 -8.83 -9.11 12.35
N ASP A 117 -7.74 -8.93 11.60
CA ASP A 117 -6.54 -9.75 11.69
C ASP A 117 -5.50 -9.06 12.58
N TRP A 118 -5.34 -9.55 13.81
CA TRP A 118 -4.40 -9.02 14.79
C TRP A 118 -3.00 -9.60 14.56
N ALA A 119 -2.03 -8.77 14.16
CA ALA A 119 -0.65 -9.20 14.04
C ALA A 119 -0.07 -9.60 15.40
N LEU A 120 0.37 -10.85 15.54
CA LEU A 120 1.02 -11.36 16.74
C LEU A 120 2.51 -11.09 16.65
N LEU A 121 3.03 -10.29 17.58
CA LEU A 121 4.46 -10.05 17.69
C LEU A 121 5.19 -11.37 18.04
N PRO A 122 6.38 -11.63 17.49
CA PRO A 122 7.20 -12.77 17.90
C PRO A 122 7.45 -12.70 19.42
N ASP A 123 7.22 -13.80 20.13
CA ASP A 123 7.56 -13.86 21.55
C ASP A 123 9.07 -13.76 21.71
N ARG A 124 9.54 -12.81 22.51
CA ARG A 124 10.98 -12.57 22.71
C ARG A 124 11.66 -13.72 23.46
N ASN A 125 10.90 -14.58 24.14
CA ASN A 125 11.42 -15.60 25.05
C ASN A 125 11.29 -17.05 24.52
N ASP A 126 10.58 -17.28 23.42
CA ASP A 126 10.47 -18.61 22.81
C ASP A 126 10.41 -18.54 21.28
N PRO A 127 11.53 -18.77 20.58
CA PRO A 127 11.59 -18.84 19.13
C PRO A 127 11.00 -20.13 18.53
N SER A 128 10.59 -21.10 19.36
CA SER A 128 10.35 -22.50 18.94
C SER A 128 8.89 -22.96 18.96
N THR A 129 7.94 -22.12 19.38
CA THR A 129 6.50 -22.44 19.31
C THR A 129 5.97 -22.31 17.88
N THR A 130 6.34 -23.31 17.07
CA THR A 130 5.78 -23.62 15.75
C THR A 130 4.35 -24.12 15.91
N LEU A 131 3.38 -23.22 15.89
CA LEU A 131 2.00 -23.52 15.53
C LEU A 131 1.67 -22.71 14.27
N THR A 132 1.43 -23.45 13.20
CA THR A 132 1.24 -23.00 11.83
C THR A 132 -0.20 -22.53 11.62
N GLU A 133 -0.45 -21.22 11.64
CA GLU A 133 -1.62 -20.66 10.95
C GLU A 133 -1.15 -19.50 10.07
N GLU A 134 -1.01 -19.81 8.77
CA GLU A 134 -0.92 -18.79 7.73
C GLU A 134 -2.22 -17.97 7.70
N ARG A 135 -2.13 -16.73 7.21
CA ARG A 135 -3.26 -15.77 7.14
C ARG A 135 -4.54 -16.50 6.72
N PRO A 136 -5.57 -16.57 7.58
CA PRO A 136 -6.77 -17.33 7.24
C PRO A 136 -7.40 -16.74 5.97
N PRO A 137 -7.95 -17.58 5.07
CA PRO A 137 -8.53 -17.14 3.80
C PRO A 137 -9.56 -16.04 4.05
N LEU A 138 -9.66 -15.03 3.18
CA LEU A 138 -10.70 -14.00 3.26
C LEU A 138 -12.07 -14.70 3.27
N LEU A 139 -12.61 -14.92 4.47
CA LEU A 139 -13.94 -15.48 4.65
C LEU A 139 -14.89 -14.31 4.40
N GLY A 140 -15.59 -14.37 3.28
CA GLY A 140 -16.79 -13.56 3.08
C GLY A 140 -17.89 -13.96 4.06
N CYS A 141 -19.08 -13.41 3.86
CA CYS A 141 -20.20 -13.56 4.78
C CYS A 141 -20.39 -15.02 5.26
N PRO A 142 -20.64 -15.25 6.56
CA PRO A 142 -20.91 -16.57 7.09
C PRO A 142 -22.09 -17.20 6.33
N ARG A 143 -21.99 -18.50 6.01
CA ARG A 143 -23.05 -19.27 5.34
C ARG A 143 -24.42 -19.19 6.03
N ASP A 144 -24.44 -18.85 7.32
CA ASP A 144 -25.64 -18.80 8.15
C ASP A 144 -26.24 -17.38 8.29
N ALA A 145 -25.71 -16.38 7.58
CA ALA A 145 -26.26 -15.02 7.58
C ALA A 145 -27.59 -14.98 6.79
N THR A 146 -28.67 -14.58 7.46
CA THR A 146 -30.05 -14.59 6.94
C THR A 146 -30.48 -13.24 6.33
N GLY A 147 -29.70 -12.18 6.53
CA GLY A 147 -29.84 -10.89 5.84
C GLY A 147 -28.94 -10.75 4.61
N THR A 148 -29.31 -9.87 3.67
CA THR A 148 -28.44 -9.48 2.55
C THR A 148 -27.36 -8.55 3.08
N ALA A 149 -26.19 -9.09 3.39
CA ALA A 149 -25.06 -8.27 3.80
C ALA A 149 -24.64 -7.33 2.67
N GLN A 150 -24.33 -6.09 2.99
CA GLN A 150 -23.74 -5.20 2.01
C GLN A 150 -22.37 -5.74 1.59
N LEU A 151 -22.17 -5.92 0.28
CA LEU A 151 -20.89 -6.38 -0.26
C LEU A 151 -19.88 -5.23 -0.27
N PHE A 152 -18.60 -5.59 -0.46
CA PHE A 152 -17.53 -4.61 -0.61
C PHE A 152 -17.92 -3.48 -1.58
N CYS A 153 -17.88 -2.25 -1.11
CA CYS A 153 -18.21 -1.07 -1.89
C CYS A 153 -17.26 0.08 -1.57
N SER A 154 -16.72 0.68 -2.63
CA SER A 154 -15.71 1.74 -2.51
C SER A 154 -16.27 3.04 -1.94
N ALA A 155 -17.60 3.21 -1.96
CA ALA A 155 -18.29 4.35 -1.38
C ALA A 155 -18.68 4.15 0.10
N TYR A 156 -18.72 2.89 0.57
CA TYR A 156 -19.26 2.54 1.86
C TYR A 156 -18.21 2.65 2.96
N THR A 157 -18.43 3.57 3.89
CA THR A 157 -17.48 3.92 4.96
C THR A 157 -17.95 3.48 6.35
N ASP A 158 -19.15 2.90 6.46
CA ASP A 158 -19.75 2.51 7.73
C ASP A 158 -19.10 1.28 8.37
N ASP A 159 -18.56 0.35 7.58
CA ASP A 159 -17.77 -0.78 8.11
C ASP A 159 -16.55 -0.27 8.90
N LEU A 160 -15.85 0.72 8.35
CA LEU A 160 -14.71 1.34 9.02
C LEU A 160 -15.15 2.11 10.27
N ARG A 161 -16.28 2.83 10.21
CA ARG A 161 -16.86 3.50 11.40
C ARG A 161 -17.18 2.49 12.49
N PHE A 162 -17.81 1.38 12.14
CA PHE A 162 -18.18 0.32 13.05
C PHE A 162 -16.95 -0.30 13.72
N VAL A 163 -15.93 -0.65 12.93
CA VAL A 163 -14.66 -1.18 13.46
C VAL A 163 -14.02 -0.18 14.43
N LEU A 164 -13.93 1.09 14.05
CA LEU A 164 -13.34 2.11 14.93
C LEU A 164 -14.15 2.31 16.21
N HIS A 165 -15.48 2.20 16.15
CA HIS A 165 -16.32 2.21 17.35
C HIS A 165 -16.00 1.02 18.27
N GLN A 166 -15.95 -0.19 17.74
CA GLN A 166 -15.60 -1.40 18.50
C GLN A 166 -14.20 -1.31 19.12
N LEU A 167 -13.22 -0.78 18.39
CA LEU A 167 -11.87 -0.58 18.91
C LEU A 167 -11.84 0.47 20.03
N ARG A 168 -12.66 1.52 19.96
CA ARG A 168 -12.75 2.54 21.02
C ARG A 168 -13.30 2.00 22.34
N GLU A 169 -14.07 0.93 22.31
CA GLU A 169 -14.54 0.26 23.53
C GLU A 169 -13.43 -0.56 24.19
N GLN A 170 -12.40 -0.95 23.43
CA GLN A 170 -11.30 -1.80 23.89
C GLN A 170 -10.03 -1.02 24.24
N PHE A 171 -9.81 0.14 23.61
CA PHE A 171 -8.58 0.92 23.76
C PHE A 171 -8.86 2.38 24.08
N ASP A 172 -7.92 3.03 24.76
CA ASP A 172 -8.01 4.44 25.10
C ASP A 172 -7.50 5.32 23.95
N PHE A 173 -8.37 5.58 22.97
CA PHE A 173 -8.08 6.49 21.84
C PHE A 173 -7.79 7.94 22.26
N ALA A 174 -8.10 8.33 23.51
CA ALA A 174 -7.73 9.65 24.00
C ALA A 174 -6.24 9.71 24.38
N ARG A 175 -5.68 8.60 24.89
CA ARG A 175 -4.28 8.53 25.33
C ARG A 175 -3.35 7.95 24.27
N GLU A 176 -3.78 6.93 23.56
CA GLU A 176 -2.97 6.22 22.58
C GLU A 176 -3.07 6.87 21.19
N ALA A 177 -2.09 6.59 20.33
CA ALA A 177 -2.10 7.04 18.95
C ALA A 177 -2.58 5.92 18.03
N PHE A 178 -3.68 6.16 17.32
CA PHE A 178 -4.22 5.25 16.32
C PHE A 178 -4.00 5.83 14.93
N ILE A 179 -3.19 5.16 14.11
CA ILE A 179 -2.87 5.58 12.74
C ILE A 179 -3.51 4.59 11.77
N GLY A 180 -4.39 5.09 10.89
CA GLY A 180 -4.95 4.28 9.81
C GLY A 180 -4.00 4.19 8.63
N ALA A 181 -3.82 3.02 8.03
CA ALA A 181 -3.08 2.86 6.79
C ALA A 181 -3.95 2.12 5.75
N GLY A 182 -4.21 2.77 4.62
CA GLY A 182 -4.93 2.19 3.50
C GLY A 182 -4.00 1.89 2.33
N PHE A 183 -4.35 0.89 1.53
CA PHE A 183 -3.65 0.53 0.30
C PHE A 183 -4.66 0.39 -0.84
N SER A 184 -4.36 1.00 -2.00
CA SER A 184 -5.24 0.99 -3.18
C SER A 184 -6.67 1.42 -2.82
N MET A 185 -7.68 0.60 -3.08
CA MET A 185 -9.07 0.92 -2.74
C MET A 185 -9.30 1.14 -1.23
N GLY A 186 -8.53 0.47 -0.36
CA GLY A 186 -8.56 0.73 1.07
C GLY A 186 -8.09 2.13 1.44
N SER A 187 -7.17 2.71 0.66
CA SER A 187 -6.80 4.14 0.78
C SER A 187 -7.95 5.05 0.42
N ASN A 188 -8.66 4.74 -0.67
CA ASN A 188 -9.80 5.54 -1.11
C ASN A 188 -10.90 5.56 -0.04
N VAL A 189 -11.29 4.38 0.49
CA VAL A 189 -12.27 4.28 1.58
C VAL A 189 -11.80 5.03 2.83
N LEU A 190 -10.53 4.87 3.23
CA LEU A 190 -9.97 5.58 4.38
C LEU A 190 -10.02 7.11 4.22
N VAL A 191 -9.61 7.63 3.07
CA VAL A 191 -9.62 9.09 2.82
C VAL A 191 -11.05 9.62 2.70
N LYS A 192 -11.97 8.87 2.07
CA LYS A 192 -13.41 9.20 2.02
C LYS A 192 -13.97 9.33 3.44
N TYR A 193 -13.75 8.32 4.28
CA TYR A 193 -14.14 8.32 5.70
C TYR A 193 -13.58 9.53 6.44
N LEU A 194 -12.27 9.81 6.33
CA LEU A 194 -11.65 10.96 7.00
C LEU A 194 -12.25 12.30 6.57
N GLY A 195 -12.65 12.41 5.30
CA GLY A 195 -13.32 13.60 4.79
C GLY A 195 -14.76 13.75 5.28
N GLU A 196 -15.48 12.66 5.43
CA GLU A 196 -16.88 12.64 5.91
C GLU A 196 -16.98 12.86 7.42
N ASP A 197 -16.11 12.23 8.19
CA ASP A 197 -16.09 12.29 9.64
C ASP A 197 -15.36 13.52 10.17
N GLY A 198 -14.35 14.00 9.44
CA GLY A 198 -13.57 15.17 9.79
C GLY A 198 -13.04 15.07 11.23
N SER A 199 -13.47 15.97 12.11
CA SER A 199 -13.03 16.01 13.51
C SER A 199 -13.68 14.95 14.41
N ARG A 200 -14.67 14.19 13.91
CA ARG A 200 -15.30 13.09 14.67
C ARG A 200 -14.47 11.81 14.64
N THR A 201 -13.52 11.69 13.71
CA THR A 201 -12.67 10.51 13.63
C THR A 201 -11.86 10.35 14.91
N PRO A 202 -11.76 9.13 15.47
CA PRO A 202 -10.91 8.89 16.62
C PRO A 202 -9.43 8.68 16.22
N LEU A 203 -9.15 8.53 14.92
CA LEU A 203 -7.77 8.37 14.43
C LEU A 203 -6.94 9.61 14.73
N THR A 204 -5.66 9.39 15.05
CA THR A 204 -4.68 10.45 15.30
C THR A 204 -4.04 10.94 14.01
N GLY A 205 -3.97 10.09 13.00
CA GLY A 205 -3.48 10.39 11.67
C GLY A 205 -3.73 9.22 10.71
N ALA A 206 -3.37 9.38 9.45
CA ALA A 206 -3.59 8.37 8.44
C ALA A 206 -2.55 8.40 7.31
N ILE A 207 -2.40 7.26 6.65
CA ILE A 207 -1.51 7.06 5.51
C ILE A 207 -2.30 6.37 4.40
N SER A 208 -2.19 6.89 3.19
CA SER A 208 -2.92 6.45 2.00
C SER A 208 -1.90 6.11 0.92
N ILE A 209 -1.80 4.84 0.50
CA ILE A 209 -0.80 4.38 -0.48
C ILE A 209 -1.50 3.93 -1.77
N GLY A 210 -1.03 4.43 -2.92
CA GLY A 210 -1.55 4.10 -4.24
C GLY A 210 -3.04 4.37 -4.38
N ASN A 211 -3.53 5.49 -3.84
CA ASN A 211 -4.96 5.79 -3.78
C ASN A 211 -5.53 6.19 -5.15
N PRO A 212 -6.57 5.51 -5.65
CA PRO A 212 -7.31 5.93 -6.83
C PRO A 212 -8.32 7.03 -6.48
N PHE A 213 -7.83 8.24 -6.18
CA PHE A 213 -8.63 9.37 -5.66
C PHE A 213 -9.88 9.70 -6.49
N ASP A 214 -9.73 9.78 -7.82
CA ASP A 214 -10.83 9.98 -8.75
C ASP A 214 -11.14 8.67 -9.48
N LEU A 215 -12.14 7.96 -8.95
CA LEU A 215 -12.56 6.66 -9.49
C LEU A 215 -13.20 6.77 -10.88
N THR A 216 -13.76 7.92 -11.25
CA THR A 216 -14.33 8.12 -12.60
C THR A 216 -13.19 8.14 -13.62
N ILE A 217 -12.13 8.89 -13.33
CA ILE A 217 -10.92 8.98 -14.15
C ILE A 217 -10.19 7.63 -14.21
N CYS A 218 -10.03 6.96 -13.06
CA CYS A 218 -9.40 5.63 -12.99
C CYS A 218 -10.20 4.55 -13.74
N SER A 219 -11.54 4.52 -13.60
CA SER A 219 -12.40 3.58 -14.32
C SER A 219 -12.31 3.78 -15.83
N ALA A 220 -12.34 5.03 -16.30
CA ALA A 220 -12.14 5.36 -17.71
C ALA A 220 -10.78 4.88 -18.24
N ASN A 221 -9.71 4.96 -17.42
CA ASN A 221 -8.37 4.51 -17.82
C ASN A 221 -8.31 3.02 -18.20
N PHE A 222 -9.13 2.17 -17.58
CA PHE A 222 -9.21 0.76 -17.96
C PHE A 222 -9.74 0.54 -19.37
N GLY A 223 -10.59 1.44 -19.86
CA GLY A 223 -11.11 1.44 -21.22
C GLY A 223 -10.17 2.04 -22.28
N ASP A 224 -9.22 2.89 -21.87
CA ASP A 224 -8.41 3.72 -22.77
C ASP A 224 -7.43 2.91 -23.66
N SER A 225 -7.03 1.69 -23.24
CA SER A 225 -6.16 0.85 -24.08
C SER A 225 -6.49 -0.64 -24.00
N LEU A 226 -6.24 -1.34 -25.12
CA LEU A 226 -6.42 -2.80 -25.19
C LEU A 226 -5.55 -3.52 -24.15
N LEU A 227 -4.36 -2.99 -23.86
CA LEU A 227 -3.49 -3.54 -22.82
C LEU A 227 -4.18 -3.48 -21.46
N HIS A 228 -4.65 -2.31 -21.03
CA HIS A 228 -5.31 -2.17 -19.72
C HIS A 228 -6.56 -3.05 -19.60
N ARG A 229 -7.37 -3.10 -20.66
CA ARG A 229 -8.59 -3.91 -20.69
C ARG A 229 -8.31 -5.41 -20.62
N MET A 230 -7.26 -5.87 -21.30
CA MET A 230 -6.92 -7.30 -21.35
C MET A 230 -6.09 -7.78 -20.16
N THR A 231 -5.43 -6.88 -19.42
CA THR A 231 -4.62 -7.21 -18.24
C THR A 231 -5.32 -6.84 -16.94
N TYR A 232 -5.32 -5.57 -16.56
CA TYR A 232 -5.75 -5.10 -15.24
C TYR A 232 -7.26 -5.24 -15.05
N ASP A 233 -8.05 -4.71 -15.98
CA ASP A 233 -9.52 -4.71 -15.87
C ASP A 233 -10.07 -6.14 -15.84
N LYS A 234 -9.62 -6.98 -16.77
CA LYS A 234 -9.96 -8.39 -16.81
C LYS A 234 -9.55 -9.13 -15.54
N ALA A 235 -8.34 -8.90 -15.02
CA ALA A 235 -7.87 -9.57 -13.80
C ALA A 235 -8.66 -9.13 -12.57
N LEU A 236 -8.92 -7.82 -12.41
CA LEU A 236 -9.71 -7.28 -11.32
C LEU A 236 -11.16 -7.78 -11.37
N ASN A 237 -11.79 -7.75 -12.55
CA ASN A 237 -13.14 -8.27 -12.74
C ASN A 237 -13.23 -9.78 -12.47
N ASN A 238 -12.22 -10.56 -12.90
CA ASN A 238 -12.16 -11.98 -12.55
C ASN A 238 -12.09 -12.20 -11.04
N ASN A 239 -11.27 -11.42 -10.32
CA ASN A 239 -11.17 -11.52 -8.87
C ASN A 239 -12.47 -11.13 -8.16
N LEU A 240 -13.19 -10.11 -8.65
CA LEU A 240 -14.50 -9.71 -8.12
C LEU A 240 -15.55 -10.80 -8.33
N ARG A 241 -15.61 -11.39 -9.53
CA ARG A 241 -16.51 -12.51 -9.82
C ARG A 241 -16.17 -13.75 -8.99
N GLU A 242 -14.89 -14.13 -8.91
CA GLU A 242 -14.45 -15.26 -8.09
C GLU A 242 -14.77 -15.01 -6.60
N LEU A 243 -14.60 -13.77 -6.12
CA LEU A 243 -14.99 -13.42 -4.77
C LEU A 243 -16.50 -13.63 -4.56
N PHE A 244 -17.33 -13.08 -5.45
CA PHE A 244 -18.79 -13.11 -5.36
C PHE A 244 -19.38 -14.52 -5.50
N PHE A 245 -18.89 -15.31 -6.46
CA PHE A 245 -19.46 -16.61 -6.81
C PHE A 245 -18.80 -17.79 -6.08
N ASP A 246 -17.49 -17.72 -5.82
CA ASP A 246 -16.71 -18.90 -5.41
C ASP A 246 -16.17 -18.80 -3.98
N LYS A 247 -15.86 -17.58 -3.50
CA LYS A 247 -15.18 -17.37 -2.20
C LYS A 247 -16.09 -16.87 -1.07
N CYS A 248 -17.31 -16.45 -1.38
CA CYS A 248 -18.31 -16.07 -0.38
C CYS A 248 -19.70 -16.60 -0.76
N ASN A 249 -20.66 -16.47 0.16
CA ASN A 249 -22.05 -16.88 -0.05
C ASN A 249 -22.91 -15.80 -0.74
N ALA A 250 -22.30 -14.75 -1.32
CA ALA A 250 -23.04 -13.65 -1.94
C ALA A 250 -24.00 -14.16 -3.03
N ALA A 251 -23.55 -15.05 -3.92
CA ALA A 251 -24.42 -15.60 -4.96
C ALA A 251 -25.68 -16.32 -4.41
N GLU A 252 -25.62 -16.88 -3.19
CA GLU A 252 -26.79 -17.46 -2.53
C GLU A 252 -27.72 -16.38 -1.99
N GLN A 253 -27.16 -15.32 -1.38
CA GLN A 253 -27.91 -14.20 -0.82
C GLN A 253 -28.61 -13.36 -1.90
N PHE A 254 -27.97 -13.18 -3.07
CA PHE A 254 -28.49 -12.36 -4.16
C PHE A 254 -29.36 -13.13 -5.17
N ARG A 255 -29.59 -14.44 -4.98
CA ARG A 255 -30.34 -15.29 -5.94
C ARG A 255 -31.73 -14.77 -6.29
N ASN A 256 -32.41 -14.16 -5.32
CA ASN A 256 -33.78 -13.66 -5.47
C ASN A 256 -33.84 -12.12 -5.41
N HIS A 257 -32.70 -11.43 -5.57
CA HIS A 257 -32.67 -9.97 -5.54
C HIS A 257 -33.34 -9.43 -6.80
N PRO A 258 -34.35 -8.54 -6.69
CA PRO A 258 -35.19 -8.13 -7.84
C PRO A 258 -34.39 -7.43 -8.94
N ASP A 259 -33.34 -6.71 -8.57
CA ASP A 259 -32.57 -5.87 -9.49
C ASP A 259 -31.18 -6.44 -9.86
N VAL A 260 -30.84 -7.67 -9.44
CA VAL A 260 -29.53 -8.28 -9.71
C VAL A 260 -29.71 -9.60 -10.46
N ASP A 261 -29.30 -9.62 -11.73
CA ASP A 261 -29.28 -10.83 -12.55
C ASP A 261 -27.91 -11.53 -12.42
N LEU A 262 -27.90 -12.70 -11.79
CA LEU A 262 -26.67 -13.47 -11.55
C LEU A 262 -26.03 -14.01 -12.84
N GLU A 263 -26.81 -14.31 -13.88
CA GLU A 263 -26.26 -14.79 -15.15
C GLU A 263 -25.59 -13.64 -15.92
N VAL A 264 -26.20 -12.45 -15.90
CA VAL A 264 -25.58 -11.23 -16.44
C VAL A 264 -24.30 -10.90 -15.66
N LEU A 265 -24.35 -10.93 -14.33
CA LEU A 265 -23.21 -10.66 -13.45
C LEU A 265 -22.05 -11.63 -13.70
N LYS A 266 -22.34 -12.91 -13.95
CA LYS A 266 -21.33 -13.91 -14.29
C LYS A 266 -20.68 -13.65 -15.65
N ALA A 267 -21.41 -13.05 -16.59
CA ALA A 267 -20.95 -12.76 -17.94
C ALA A 267 -20.16 -11.44 -18.09
N THR A 268 -20.09 -10.61 -17.04
CA THR A 268 -19.38 -9.32 -17.06
C THR A 268 -17.90 -9.47 -17.42
N ARG A 269 -17.35 -8.48 -18.12
CA ARG A 269 -15.97 -8.54 -18.64
C ARG A 269 -15.07 -7.46 -18.06
N THR A 270 -15.65 -6.34 -17.64
CA THR A 270 -14.95 -5.21 -17.03
C THR A 270 -15.43 -5.01 -15.59
N VAL A 271 -14.61 -4.35 -14.76
CA VAL A 271 -14.99 -3.95 -13.41
C VAL A 271 -16.22 -3.04 -13.46
N ARG A 272 -16.30 -2.18 -14.47
CA ARG A 272 -17.45 -1.29 -14.68
C ARG A 272 -18.73 -2.05 -14.99
N ASP A 273 -18.68 -3.12 -15.80
CA ASP A 273 -19.85 -3.97 -16.07
C ASP A 273 -20.33 -4.64 -14.77
N PHE A 274 -19.38 -5.11 -13.94
CA PHE A 274 -19.69 -5.70 -12.64
C PHE A 274 -20.35 -4.68 -11.71
N ASP A 275 -19.78 -3.48 -11.59
CA ASP A 275 -20.33 -2.42 -10.76
C ASP A 275 -21.70 -1.94 -11.26
N ASP A 276 -21.92 -1.86 -12.57
CA ASP A 276 -23.21 -1.48 -13.16
C ASP A 276 -24.30 -2.54 -12.94
N THR A 277 -23.93 -3.83 -12.93
CA THR A 277 -24.87 -4.96 -12.77
C THR A 277 -25.15 -5.29 -11.29
N LEU A 278 -24.20 -5.02 -10.39
CA LEU A 278 -24.33 -5.36 -8.97
C LEU A 278 -24.27 -4.11 -8.08
N THR A 279 -23.10 -3.47 -7.98
CA THR A 279 -22.82 -2.43 -6.98
C THR A 279 -23.82 -1.28 -7.05
N LYS A 280 -24.13 -0.80 -8.26
CA LYS A 280 -25.12 0.25 -8.50
C LYS A 280 -26.48 -0.09 -7.89
N HIS A 281 -26.96 -1.33 -8.09
CA HIS A 281 -28.27 -1.77 -7.61
C HIS A 281 -28.30 -2.01 -6.10
N VAL A 282 -27.26 -2.66 -5.56
CA VAL A 282 -27.15 -2.97 -4.13
C VAL A 282 -27.04 -1.71 -3.29
N PHE A 283 -26.39 -0.66 -3.80
CA PHE A 283 -26.22 0.62 -3.10
C PHE A 283 -27.17 1.73 -3.60
N HIS A 284 -28.16 1.37 -4.41
CA HIS A 284 -29.24 2.26 -4.86
C HIS A 284 -28.77 3.53 -5.58
N TYR A 285 -27.74 3.41 -6.43
CA TYR A 285 -27.32 4.47 -7.34
C TYR A 285 -28.15 4.44 -8.63
N ASP A 286 -28.46 5.60 -9.19
CA ASP A 286 -29.18 5.71 -10.47
C ASP A 286 -28.31 5.23 -11.64
N THR A 287 -27.03 5.61 -11.63
CA THR A 287 -26.04 5.19 -12.63
C THR A 287 -24.73 4.73 -11.99
N VAL A 288 -23.95 3.92 -12.71
CA VAL A 288 -22.59 3.54 -12.28
C VAL A 288 -21.64 4.74 -12.19
N ASP A 289 -21.92 5.81 -12.95
CA ASP A 289 -21.15 7.06 -12.85
C ASP A 289 -21.45 7.83 -11.57
N ASP A 290 -22.71 7.82 -11.11
CA ASP A 290 -23.06 8.37 -9.80
C ASP A 290 -22.34 7.63 -8.68
N TYR A 291 -22.26 6.29 -8.78
CA TYR A 291 -21.47 5.47 -7.87
C TYR A 291 -19.99 5.89 -7.87
N TYR A 292 -19.31 5.94 -9.02
CA TYR A 292 -17.89 6.31 -9.06
C TYR A 292 -17.64 7.75 -8.60
N SER A 293 -18.59 8.66 -8.85
CA SER A 293 -18.53 10.05 -8.43
C SER A 293 -18.63 10.23 -6.91
N ASP A 294 -19.49 9.45 -6.22
CA ASP A 294 -19.53 9.46 -4.74
C ASP A 294 -18.36 8.66 -4.15
N ALA A 295 -18.05 7.50 -4.71
CA ALA A 295 -17.02 6.61 -4.21
C ALA A 295 -15.63 7.27 -4.19
N GLY A 296 -15.32 8.15 -5.15
CA GLY A 296 -14.04 8.84 -5.24
C GLY A 296 -13.74 9.75 -4.03
N SER A 297 -12.60 9.53 -3.39
CA SER A 297 -12.16 10.30 -2.22
C SER A 297 -11.66 11.72 -2.54
N VAL A 298 -11.41 12.05 -3.81
CA VAL A 298 -10.87 13.36 -4.24
C VAL A 298 -11.68 14.55 -3.73
N LYS A 299 -13.02 14.46 -3.78
CA LYS A 299 -13.93 15.54 -3.35
C LYS A 299 -14.05 15.65 -1.83
N LYS A 300 -13.62 14.64 -1.08
CA LYS A 300 -13.74 14.59 0.39
C LYS A 300 -12.49 15.12 1.10
N LEU A 301 -11.39 15.37 0.36
CA LEU A 301 -10.13 15.90 0.93
C LEU A 301 -10.33 17.15 1.78
N GLY A 302 -11.22 18.07 1.40
CA GLY A 302 -11.49 19.28 2.16
C GLY A 302 -12.06 19.06 3.57
N GLY A 303 -12.62 17.87 3.85
CA GLY A 303 -13.18 17.50 5.14
C GLY A 303 -12.18 16.89 6.12
N VAL A 304 -10.99 16.47 5.66
CA VAL A 304 -9.98 15.80 6.49
C VAL A 304 -9.49 16.73 7.61
N ARG A 305 -9.45 16.25 8.87
CA ARG A 305 -9.04 17.05 10.06
C ARG A 305 -7.90 16.44 10.88
N VAL A 306 -7.25 15.40 10.37
CA VAL A 306 -6.11 14.74 11.01
C VAL A 306 -4.96 14.62 9.99
N PRO A 307 -3.69 14.63 10.43
CA PRO A 307 -2.55 14.49 9.53
C PRO A 307 -2.70 13.28 8.60
N LEU A 308 -2.68 13.54 7.29
CA LEU A 308 -2.85 12.54 6.25
C LEU A 308 -1.67 12.61 5.28
N LEU A 309 -0.93 11.51 5.17
CA LEU A 309 0.10 11.33 4.15
C LEU A 309 -0.44 10.47 3.00
N CYS A 310 -0.45 11.01 1.80
CA CYS A 310 -0.84 10.31 0.57
C CYS A 310 0.40 10.03 -0.27
N ILE A 311 0.66 8.77 -0.64
CA ILE A 311 1.81 8.37 -1.45
C ILE A 311 1.31 7.71 -2.75
N ASN A 312 1.66 8.29 -3.90
CA ASN A 312 1.28 7.79 -5.22
C ASN A 312 2.47 7.81 -6.19
N ALA A 313 2.53 6.88 -7.13
CA ALA A 313 3.51 6.90 -8.23
C ALA A 313 2.88 7.53 -9.48
N GLU A 314 3.62 8.36 -10.20
CA GLU A 314 3.15 9.01 -11.44
C GLU A 314 3.03 8.01 -12.60
N ASP A 315 3.76 6.88 -12.54
CA ASP A 315 3.70 5.79 -13.52
C ASP A 315 2.75 4.65 -13.12
N ASP A 316 1.90 4.85 -12.10
CA ASP A 316 0.91 3.86 -11.65
C ASP A 316 -0.14 3.61 -12.77
N PRO A 317 -0.27 2.37 -13.26
CA PRO A 317 -1.20 2.04 -14.35
C PRO A 317 -2.67 1.90 -13.91
N ILE A 318 -2.94 1.94 -12.60
CA ILE A 318 -4.27 1.84 -12.00
C ILE A 318 -4.69 3.20 -11.43
N SER A 319 -3.89 3.75 -10.51
CA SER A 319 -4.12 5.07 -9.91
C SER A 319 -3.37 6.16 -10.68
N VAL A 320 -3.77 6.33 -11.94
CA VAL A 320 -3.08 7.19 -12.92
C VAL A 320 -2.90 8.63 -12.44
N SER A 321 -1.79 9.27 -12.85
CA SER A 321 -1.44 10.61 -12.34
C SER A 321 -2.52 11.68 -12.59
N ARG A 322 -3.29 11.55 -13.68
CA ARG A 322 -4.43 12.44 -14.00
C ARG A 322 -5.60 12.33 -13.01
N ALA A 323 -5.67 11.27 -12.20
CA ALA A 323 -6.68 11.06 -11.16
C ALA A 323 -6.25 11.61 -9.79
N LEU A 324 -5.01 12.10 -9.67
CA LEU A 324 -4.51 12.66 -8.42
C LEU A 324 -5.14 14.02 -8.12
N PRO A 325 -5.29 14.40 -6.84
CA PRO A 325 -5.79 15.71 -6.50
C PRO A 325 -4.84 16.80 -7.01
N THR A 326 -5.44 17.90 -7.48
CA THR A 326 -4.70 19.09 -7.89
C THR A 326 -3.89 19.68 -6.72
N VAL A 327 -2.83 20.43 -7.06
CA VAL A 327 -2.02 21.14 -6.06
C VAL A 327 -2.88 22.02 -5.16
N ASP A 328 -3.77 22.82 -5.76
CA ASP A 328 -4.67 23.71 -5.03
C ASP A 328 -5.60 22.96 -4.08
N ALA A 329 -6.14 21.81 -4.50
CA ALA A 329 -7.00 20.99 -3.65
C ALA A 329 -6.26 20.42 -2.43
N VAL A 330 -4.99 20.04 -2.60
CA VAL A 330 -4.14 19.57 -1.50
C VAL A 330 -3.77 20.73 -0.56
N GLU A 331 -3.30 21.86 -1.10
CA GLU A 331 -2.87 23.01 -0.31
C GLU A 331 -4.02 23.75 0.38
N ALA A 332 -5.26 23.60 -0.12
CA ALA A 332 -6.44 24.12 0.55
C ALA A 332 -6.66 23.49 1.94
N ASN A 333 -6.19 22.25 2.17
CA ASN A 333 -6.33 21.57 3.45
C ASN A 333 -4.99 21.51 4.22
N PRO A 334 -4.87 22.13 5.42
CA PRO A 334 -3.63 22.11 6.20
C PRO A 334 -3.21 20.75 6.75
N TYR A 335 -4.06 19.71 6.66
CA TYR A 335 -3.79 18.38 7.18
C TYR A 335 -3.30 17.38 6.13
N VAL A 336 -3.37 17.73 4.84
CA VAL A 336 -3.09 16.80 3.74
C VAL A 336 -1.68 17.05 3.18
N ILE A 337 -0.92 15.97 3.05
CA ILE A 337 0.39 15.94 2.42
C ILE A 337 0.34 14.92 1.29
N LEU A 338 0.54 15.37 0.05
CA LEU A 338 0.69 14.49 -1.11
C LEU A 338 2.17 14.31 -1.45
N CYS A 339 2.60 13.06 -1.53
CA CYS A 339 3.91 12.62 -1.95
C CYS A 339 3.80 11.87 -3.28
N THR A 340 4.44 12.37 -4.33
CA THR A 340 4.55 11.65 -5.61
C THR A 340 5.98 11.22 -5.91
N THR A 341 6.14 10.01 -6.44
CA THR A 341 7.39 9.54 -7.07
C THR A 341 7.17 9.43 -8.59
N LYS A 342 8.21 9.55 -9.40
CA LYS A 342 8.02 9.40 -10.87
C LYS A 342 7.75 7.95 -11.23
N SER A 343 8.31 7.04 -10.45
CA SER A 343 8.14 5.61 -10.62
C SER A 343 7.74 4.89 -9.35
N GLY A 344 7.13 3.72 -9.48
CA GLY A 344 6.72 2.87 -8.36
C GLY A 344 5.64 1.87 -8.70
N GLY A 345 4.96 2.03 -9.84
CA GLY A 345 3.81 1.21 -10.19
C GLY A 345 2.70 1.26 -9.14
N HIS A 346 1.71 0.38 -9.27
CA HIS A 346 0.65 0.26 -8.28
C HIS A 346 1.15 -0.55 -7.07
N LEU A 347 1.32 0.15 -5.94
CA LEU A 347 1.74 -0.40 -4.63
C LEU A 347 3.15 -1.01 -4.53
N ALA A 348 3.88 -1.14 -5.63
CA ALA A 348 5.12 -1.91 -5.64
C ALA A 348 6.30 -1.17 -4.99
N PHE A 349 6.58 0.07 -5.43
CA PHE A 349 7.64 0.96 -4.91
C PHE A 349 8.96 0.23 -4.57
N TYR A 350 9.39 -0.69 -5.43
CA TYR A 350 10.57 -1.50 -5.15
C TYR A 350 11.82 -0.63 -5.11
N GLU A 351 12.65 -0.82 -4.08
CA GLU A 351 13.88 -0.08 -3.93
C GLU A 351 15.10 -0.94 -4.30
N SER A 352 15.94 -0.40 -5.18
CA SER A 352 17.29 -0.92 -5.37
C SER A 352 18.27 -0.22 -4.45
N SER A 353 19.20 -0.98 -3.86
CA SER A 353 20.34 -0.40 -3.17
C SER A 353 21.66 -0.94 -3.73
N LEU A 354 22.74 -0.17 -3.56
CA LEU A 354 24.09 -0.64 -3.89
C LEU A 354 24.48 -1.89 -3.07
N LYS A 355 23.86 -2.08 -1.89
CA LYS A 355 24.03 -3.27 -1.04
C LYS A 355 23.12 -4.42 -1.48
N SER A 356 21.94 -4.14 -2.05
CA SER A 356 20.92 -5.15 -2.39
C SER A 356 21.18 -5.93 -3.67
N VAL A 357 22.29 -5.68 -4.38
CA VAL A 357 22.72 -6.53 -5.50
C VAL A 357 22.91 -7.99 -5.06
N TYR A 358 23.05 -8.24 -3.76
CA TYR A 358 23.22 -9.57 -3.15
C TYR A 358 22.10 -9.97 -2.17
N ASP A 359 21.10 -9.11 -1.92
CA ASP A 359 20.12 -9.33 -0.85
C ASP A 359 18.81 -9.88 -1.42
N ARG A 360 18.25 -10.92 -0.77
CA ARG A 360 17.06 -11.64 -1.24
C ARG A 360 15.75 -11.03 -0.74
N GLU A 361 15.80 -10.05 0.15
CA GLU A 361 14.62 -9.38 0.70
C GLU A 361 14.07 -8.32 -0.27
N SER A 362 12.75 -8.32 -0.46
CA SER A 362 12.04 -7.27 -1.20
C SER A 362 12.00 -6.00 -0.35
N ASN A 363 12.91 -5.05 -0.63
CA ASN A 363 12.86 -3.73 -0.02
C ASN A 363 11.84 -2.86 -0.76
N MET A 364 10.69 -2.61 -0.14
CA MET A 364 9.72 -1.63 -0.62
C MET A 364 10.02 -0.28 0.02
N TRP A 365 10.28 0.74 -0.80
CA TRP A 365 10.63 2.07 -0.31
C TRP A 365 9.54 2.65 0.59
N THR A 366 8.26 2.37 0.29
CA THR A 366 7.10 2.85 1.06
C THR A 366 7.10 2.42 2.53
N ALA A 367 7.79 1.34 2.89
CA ALA A 367 7.88 0.92 4.29
C ALA A 367 8.51 2.00 5.18
N TYR A 368 9.51 2.73 4.68
CA TYR A 368 10.19 3.79 5.43
C TYR A 368 9.29 5.01 5.70
N PRO A 369 8.72 5.72 4.70
CA PRO A 369 7.87 6.86 4.96
C PRO A 369 6.59 6.48 5.71
N ILE A 370 6.06 5.26 5.56
CA ILE A 370 4.93 4.78 6.38
C ILE A 370 5.31 4.76 7.86
N ALA A 371 6.42 4.09 8.19
CA ALA A 371 6.87 3.96 9.58
C ALA A 371 7.27 5.30 10.19
N GLU A 372 8.03 6.11 9.45
CA GLU A 372 8.48 7.44 9.89
C GLU A 372 7.30 8.38 10.14
N PHE A 373 6.31 8.42 9.24
CA PHE A 373 5.15 9.30 9.40
C PHE A 373 4.25 8.83 10.54
N ALA A 374 4.00 7.53 10.68
CA ALA A 374 3.23 6.99 11.80
C ALA A 374 3.88 7.34 13.15
N GLU A 375 5.21 7.20 13.24
CA GLU A 375 5.97 7.56 14.43
C GLU A 375 5.95 9.07 14.70
N ALA A 376 6.08 9.90 13.66
CA ALA A 376 5.99 11.35 13.78
C ALA A 376 4.63 11.82 14.33
N VAL A 377 3.54 11.20 13.86
CA VAL A 377 2.18 11.45 14.36
C VAL A 377 2.06 11.02 15.82
N ARG A 378 2.56 9.82 16.18
CA ARG A 378 2.55 9.31 17.56
C ARG A 378 3.31 10.24 18.52
N LEU A 379 4.51 10.67 18.16
CA LEU A 379 5.34 11.58 18.96
C LEU A 379 4.67 12.95 19.14
N SER A 380 4.03 13.46 18.08
CA SER A 380 3.30 14.74 18.13
C SER A 380 2.11 14.68 19.08
N ARG A 381 1.40 13.53 19.15
CA ARG A 381 0.31 13.31 20.10
C ARG A 381 0.80 13.34 21.55
N ILE A 382 1.92 12.66 21.83
CA ILE A 382 2.51 12.61 23.17
C ILE A 382 2.96 14.01 23.62
N ALA A 383 3.66 14.75 22.75
CA ALA A 383 4.08 16.13 23.05
C ALA A 383 2.88 17.04 23.39
N GLY A 384 1.82 16.97 22.58
CA GLY A 384 0.59 17.75 22.82
C GLY A 384 -0.23 17.32 24.05
N GLN A 385 0.01 16.13 24.60
CA GLN A 385 -0.55 15.70 25.90
C GLN A 385 0.28 16.24 27.07
N VAL A 386 1.60 16.23 26.96
CA VAL A 386 2.52 16.76 28.00
C VAL A 386 2.29 18.26 28.23
N GLU A 387 2.06 19.03 27.16
CA GLU A 387 1.77 20.48 27.27
C GLU A 387 0.41 20.80 27.90
N ARG A 388 -0.57 19.88 27.84
CA ARG A 388 -1.91 20.06 28.42
C ARG A 388 -2.01 19.60 29.88
N CYS A 389 -0.99 18.95 30.41
CA CYS A 389 -0.96 18.56 31.82
C CYS A 389 -0.54 19.77 32.67
N PRO A 390 -1.36 20.26 33.63
CA PRO A 390 -0.96 21.36 34.51
C PRO A 390 0.34 21.01 35.26
N ARG A 391 1.26 21.96 35.40
CA ARG A 391 2.53 21.80 36.14
C ARG A 391 2.36 21.60 37.65
N ASP A 392 1.14 21.44 38.14
CA ASP A 392 0.81 21.25 39.55
C ASP A 392 0.82 19.75 39.91
N GLY A 393 2.00 19.15 39.83
CA GLY A 393 2.19 17.73 40.17
C GLY A 393 3.64 17.29 40.36
N ALA A 394 4.60 18.22 40.31
CA ALA A 394 6.03 17.93 40.41
C ALA A 394 6.48 17.40 41.80
N ALA A 395 5.58 17.23 42.76
CA ALA A 395 5.91 16.72 44.10
C ALA A 395 5.67 15.20 44.28
N ALA A 396 5.05 14.49 43.32
CA ALA A 396 4.63 13.09 43.53
C ALA A 396 5.41 12.01 42.75
N ILE A 397 6.46 12.38 41.99
CA ILE A 397 7.21 11.46 41.12
C ILE A 397 8.65 11.21 41.64
N SER A 398 8.93 11.42 42.93
CA SER A 398 10.22 11.01 43.52
C SER A 398 10.19 9.65 44.23
N ASP A 399 9.02 9.00 44.37
CA ASP A 399 8.89 7.82 45.26
C ASP A 399 8.64 6.47 44.56
N ARG A 400 8.77 6.39 43.23
CA ARG A 400 8.63 5.14 42.44
C ARG A 400 9.90 4.67 41.73
N ARG A 401 11.08 5.03 42.25
CA ARG A 401 12.37 4.50 41.76
C ARG A 401 13.02 3.47 42.69
N SER A 402 12.35 3.04 43.76
CA SER A 402 12.91 2.09 44.74
C SER A 402 12.32 0.68 44.67
N ARG A 403 11.37 0.38 43.78
CA ARG A 403 10.87 -0.99 43.55
C ARG A 403 10.46 -1.20 42.09
N LEU A 404 11.39 -1.71 41.28
CA LEU A 404 11.23 -2.71 40.22
C LEU A 404 12.59 -3.02 39.62
#